data_AF-A0A1Q5D3E6-F1
#
_entry.id   AF-A0A1Q5D3E6-F1
#
_cell.length_a   1.000
_cell.length_b   1.000
_cell.length_c   1.000
_cell.angle_alpha   90.00
_cell.angle_beta   90.00
_cell.angle_gamma   90.00
#
_symmetry.space_group_name_H-M   'P 1'
#
loop_
_entity.id
_entity.type
_entity.pdbx_description
1 polymer ?
#
loop_
_entity_poly.entity_id
_entity_poly.type
_entity_poly.pdbx_seq_one_letter_code
_entity_poly.pdbx_strand_id
1 'polypeptide(L)'
;MPERRESGERLAGRLYATLRVLKFLAEPGAPKPTVEDAFTTKDSPYQRIQALRLDPFKALVAAAHKNRHTTATGEVFRALPAVVPPEESAYMNTLSPARLAEFNAGHRAQLMDLEKSVPDLLG
;
A
#
# COMPACT_ATOMS: atom_id res chain seq x y z
N MET A 1 -1.86 -12.61 25.07
CA MET A 1 -1.67 -13.37 23.81
C MET A 1 -0.56 -12.66 23.05
N PRO A 2 0.54 -13.32 22.64
CA PRO A 2 1.51 -12.63 21.80
C PRO A 2 0.82 -12.33 20.47
N GLU A 3 0.72 -11.06 20.11
CA GLU A 3 0.30 -10.67 18.77
C GLU A 3 1.24 -11.39 17.80
N ARG A 4 0.71 -12.33 17.01
CA ARG A 4 1.50 -12.95 15.94
C ARG A 4 1.98 -11.80 15.07
N ARG A 5 3.29 -11.52 15.11
CA ARG A 5 3.91 -10.56 14.19
C ARG A 5 3.46 -10.93 12.78
N GLU A 6 2.88 -9.96 12.08
CA GLU A 6 2.49 -10.17 10.69
C GLU A 6 3.69 -10.65 9.86
N SER A 7 3.44 -11.50 8.86
CA SER A 7 4.48 -11.92 7.93
C SER A 7 5.04 -10.72 7.19
N GLY A 8 6.32 -10.79 6.80
CA GLY A 8 6.95 -9.72 6.03
C GLY A 8 6.22 -9.48 4.70
N GLU A 9 5.72 -10.53 4.06
CA GLU A 9 4.97 -10.44 2.81
C GLU A 9 3.62 -9.76 2.99
N ARG A 10 2.93 -10.00 4.11
CA ARG A 10 1.70 -9.29 4.46
C ARG A 10 1.98 -7.80 4.68
N LEU A 11 3.05 -7.46 5.41
CA LEU A 11 3.51 -6.07 5.55
C LEU A 11 3.84 -5.46 4.17
N ALA A 12 4.51 -6.19 3.28
CA ALA A 12 4.81 -5.71 1.93
C ALA A 12 3.54 -5.41 1.12
N GLY A 13 2.50 -6.23 1.29
CA GLY A 13 1.16 -5.99 0.73
C GLY A 13 0.52 -4.70 1.26
N ARG A 14 0.61 -4.47 2.58
CA ARG A 14 0.14 -3.23 3.21
C ARG A 14 0.92 -2.00 2.74
N LEU A 15 2.24 -2.10 2.63
CA LEU A 15 3.09 -1.04 2.09
C LEU A 15 2.69 -0.69 0.66
N TYR A 16 2.53 -1.70 -0.20
CA TYR A 16 2.11 -1.49 -1.59
C TYR A 16 0.74 -0.80 -1.68
N ALA A 17 -0.26 -1.25 -0.90
CA ALA A 17 -1.57 -0.60 -0.84
C ALA A 17 -1.46 0.89 -0.43
N THR A 18 -0.65 1.17 0.60
CA THR A 18 -0.41 2.53 1.12
C THR A 18 0.21 3.44 0.04
N LEU A 19 1.20 2.95 -0.69
CA LEU A 19 1.83 3.69 -1.79
C LEU A 19 0.88 3.87 -2.99
N ARG A 20 0.03 2.88 -3.28
CA ARG A 20 -0.98 2.98 -4.35
C ARG A 20 -2.03 4.04 -4.03
N VAL A 21 -2.48 4.12 -2.77
CA VAL A 21 -3.37 5.19 -2.30
C VAL A 21 -2.66 6.55 -2.41
N LEU A 22 -1.40 6.66 -1.99
CA LEU A 22 -0.63 7.90 -2.15
C LEU A 22 -0.56 8.36 -3.62
N LYS A 23 -0.32 7.43 -4.55
CA LYS A 23 -0.33 7.72 -5.99
C LYS A 23 -1.68 8.25 -6.44
N PHE A 24 -2.77 7.57 -6.05
CA PHE A 24 -4.15 7.99 -6.35
C PHE A 24 -4.44 9.42 -5.88
N LEU A 25 -4.00 9.76 -4.66
CA LEU A 25 -4.18 11.10 -4.10
C LEU A 25 -3.36 12.17 -4.81
N ALA A 26 -2.16 11.82 -5.27
CA ALA A 26 -1.22 12.76 -5.89
C ALA A 26 -1.54 13.02 -7.38
N GLU A 27 -1.96 11.99 -8.12
CA GLU A 27 -2.12 12.01 -9.57
C GLU A 27 -3.59 12.07 -10.00
N PRO A 28 -4.04 13.17 -10.64
CA PRO A 28 -5.40 13.25 -11.17
C PRO A 28 -5.63 12.19 -12.24
N GLY A 29 -6.71 11.42 -12.12
CA GLY A 29 -7.05 10.36 -13.07
C GLY A 29 -6.30 9.05 -12.86
N ALA A 30 -5.46 8.94 -11.83
CA ALA A 30 -4.95 7.64 -11.41
C ALA A 30 -6.12 6.73 -11.02
N PRO A 31 -6.07 5.43 -11.35
CA PRO A 31 -7.14 4.51 -11.01
C PRO A 31 -7.22 4.34 -9.49
N LYS A 32 -8.44 4.43 -8.97
CA LYS A 32 -8.75 4.17 -7.57
C LYS A 32 -8.33 2.74 -7.21
N PRO A 33 -7.52 2.53 -6.15
CA PRO A 33 -7.15 1.18 -5.73
C PRO A 33 -8.36 0.44 -5.17
N THR A 34 -8.53 -0.82 -5.55
CA THR A 34 -9.65 -1.65 -5.07
C THR A 34 -9.14 -2.93 -4.43
N VAL A 35 -9.96 -3.51 -3.54
CA VAL A 35 -9.66 -4.81 -2.93
C VAL A 35 -9.65 -5.96 -3.94
N GLU A 36 -10.25 -5.75 -5.12
CA GLU A 36 -10.35 -6.70 -6.23
C GLU A 36 -9.10 -6.73 -7.11
N ASP A 37 -8.13 -5.84 -6.89
CA ASP A 37 -6.81 -5.85 -7.52
C ASP A 37 -5.96 -7.06 -7.04
N ALA A 38 -6.48 -8.27 -7.21
CA ALA A 38 -5.82 -9.51 -6.81
C ALA A 38 -4.64 -9.81 -7.73
N PHE A 39 -3.46 -10.00 -7.13
CA PHE A 39 -2.24 -10.22 -7.89
C PHE A 39 -2.06 -11.69 -8.25
N THR A 40 -1.82 -11.96 -9.54
CA THR A 40 -1.71 -13.32 -10.12
C THR A 40 -0.30 -13.67 -10.63
N THR A 41 0.64 -12.71 -10.68
CA THR A 41 1.94 -12.87 -11.35
C THR A 41 3.11 -13.21 -10.42
N LYS A 42 4.19 -13.75 -11.02
CA LYS A 42 5.51 -14.07 -10.40
C LYS A 42 6.37 -12.84 -10.07
N ASP A 43 5.78 -11.66 -9.94
CA ASP A 43 6.54 -10.43 -9.67
C ASP A 43 6.89 -10.34 -8.18
N SER A 44 8.05 -9.76 -7.87
CA SER A 44 8.37 -9.41 -6.49
C SER A 44 7.58 -8.16 -6.04
N PRO A 45 7.28 -8.01 -4.73
CA PRO A 45 6.68 -6.78 -4.22
C PRO A 45 7.44 -5.52 -4.62
N TYR A 46 8.76 -5.59 -4.65
CA TYR A 46 9.64 -4.50 -5.08
C TYR A 46 9.38 -4.08 -6.53
N GLN A 47 9.31 -5.04 -7.47
CA GLN A 47 8.99 -4.75 -8.86
C GLN A 47 7.62 -4.08 -9.01
N ARG A 48 6.63 -4.49 -8.19
CA ARG A 48 5.31 -3.85 -8.18
C ARG A 48 5.35 -2.42 -7.65
N ILE A 49 6.09 -2.19 -6.57
CA ILE A 49 6.28 -0.85 -6.01
C ILE A 49 6.99 0.05 -7.03
N GLN A 50 8.04 -0.45 -7.69
CA GLN A 50 8.71 0.29 -8.75
C GLN A 50 7.79 0.58 -9.95
N ALA A 51 6.91 -0.35 -10.31
CA ALA A 51 5.96 -0.18 -11.40
C ALA A 51 4.94 0.96 -11.14
N LEU A 52 4.74 1.35 -9.87
CA LEU A 52 3.95 2.55 -9.54
C LEU A 52 4.58 3.83 -10.09
N ARG A 53 5.90 3.81 -10.41
CA ARG A 53 6.68 4.99 -10.84
C ARG A 53 6.40 6.20 -9.94
N LEU A 54 6.33 5.93 -8.64
CA LEU A 54 5.97 6.89 -7.62
C LEU A 54 7.24 7.47 -7.00
N ASP A 55 7.35 8.79 -7.01
CA ASP A 55 8.28 9.50 -6.12
C ASP A 55 7.50 9.83 -4.83
N PRO A 56 7.76 9.14 -3.71
CA PRO A 56 6.93 9.28 -2.51
C PRO A 56 6.93 10.71 -1.95
N PHE A 57 8.06 11.41 -2.04
CA PHE A 57 8.17 12.78 -1.56
C PHE A 57 7.35 13.73 -2.44
N LYS A 58 7.53 13.68 -3.77
CA LYS A 58 6.74 14.53 -4.67
C LYS A 58 5.25 14.22 -4.60
N ALA A 59 4.89 12.94 -4.50
CA ALA A 59 3.50 12.54 -4.39
C ALA A 59 2.86 13.06 -3.11
N LEU A 60 3.57 12.99 -1.98
CA LEU A 60 3.11 13.52 -0.71
C LEU A 60 2.92 15.04 -0.76
N VAL A 61 3.90 15.78 -1.30
CA VAL A 61 3.79 17.24 -1.47
C VAL A 61 2.61 17.59 -2.40
N ALA A 62 2.46 16.87 -3.52
CA ALA A 62 1.37 17.11 -4.46
C ALA A 62 -0.01 16.82 -3.86
N ALA A 63 -0.13 15.74 -3.08
CA ALA A 63 -1.38 15.38 -2.40
C ALA A 63 -1.76 16.41 -1.32
N ALA A 64 -0.78 16.91 -0.57
CA ALA A 64 -0.99 17.95 0.44
C ALA A 64 -1.34 19.32 -0.17
N HIS A 65 -0.64 19.75 -1.23
CA HIS A 65 -0.88 21.05 -1.87
C HIS A 65 -2.26 21.17 -2.53
N LYS A 66 -2.85 20.06 -2.95
CA LYS A 66 -4.14 20.07 -3.65
C LYS A 66 -5.34 20.26 -2.71
N ASN A 67 -5.14 20.28 -1.40
CA ASN A 67 -6.13 20.55 -0.34
C ASN A 67 -7.44 19.72 -0.39
N ARG A 68 -7.59 18.80 -1.34
CA ARG A 68 -8.74 17.92 -1.51
C ARG A 68 -8.65 16.66 -0.66
N HIS A 69 -7.44 16.30 -0.22
CA HIS A 69 -7.17 15.02 0.44
C HIS A 69 -6.17 15.14 1.61
N THR A 70 -6.12 16.27 2.29
CA THR A 70 -5.13 16.55 3.34
C THR A 70 -5.24 15.55 4.50
N THR A 71 -6.46 15.21 4.94
CA THR A 71 -6.72 14.17 5.95
C THR A 71 -6.20 12.81 5.48
N ALA A 72 -6.51 12.44 4.24
CA ALA A 72 -6.11 11.15 3.68
C ALA A 72 -4.60 10.99 3.53
N THR A 73 -3.94 12.06 3.10
CA THR A 73 -2.49 12.14 3.00
C THR A 73 -1.86 11.98 4.39
N GLY A 74 -2.48 12.56 5.43
CA GLY A 74 -2.08 12.39 6.82
C GLY A 74 -2.20 10.95 7.32
N GLU A 75 -3.30 10.25 6.99
CA GLU A 75 -3.48 8.84 7.38
C GLU A 75 -2.49 7.90 6.68
N VAL A 76 -2.23 8.12 5.39
CA VAL A 76 -1.18 7.40 4.65
C VAL A 76 0.18 7.59 5.33
N PHE A 77 0.51 8.81 5.71
CA PHE A 77 1.78 9.11 6.39
C PHE A 77 1.87 8.44 7.77
N ARG A 78 0.78 8.45 8.55
CA ARG A 78 0.71 7.78 9.85
C ARG A 78 0.88 6.26 9.74
N ALA A 79 0.34 5.66 8.68
CA ALA A 79 0.39 4.22 8.47
C ALA A 79 1.77 3.70 8.03
N LEU A 80 2.55 4.51 7.29
CA LEU A 80 3.80 4.07 6.66
C LEU A 80 4.77 3.33 7.61
N PRO A 81 5.12 3.84 8.80
CA PRO A 81 6.07 3.16 9.69
C PRO A 81 5.62 1.78 10.15
N ALA A 82 4.30 1.55 10.23
CA ALA A 82 3.72 0.29 10.70
C ALA A 82 3.66 -0.79 9.62
N VAL A 83 3.83 -0.41 8.35
CA VAL A 83 3.66 -1.32 7.19
C VAL A 83 4.98 -1.64 6.48
N VAL A 84 6.11 -1.08 6.92
CA VAL A 84 7.42 -1.41 6.37
C VAL A 84 7.87 -2.78 6.88
N PRO A 85 8.13 -3.77 6.00
CA PRO A 85 8.67 -5.05 6.42
C PRO A 85 10.03 -4.88 7.09
N PRO A 86 10.31 -5.58 8.21
CA PRO A 86 11.60 -5.47 8.89
C PRO A 86 12.74 -6.13 8.11
N GLU A 87 12.44 -7.07 7.23
CA GLU A 87 13.40 -7.79 6.41
C GLU A 87 13.27 -7.40 4.94
N GLU A 88 14.39 -7.03 4.31
CA GLU A 88 14.43 -6.67 2.89
C GLU A 88 14.00 -7.83 1.97
N SER A 89 14.27 -9.06 2.39
CA SER A 89 13.88 -10.29 1.69
C SER A 89 12.36 -10.39 1.45
N ALA A 90 11.56 -9.79 2.32
CA ALA A 90 10.10 -9.84 2.28
C ALA A 90 9.49 -9.08 1.11
N TYR A 91 10.21 -8.08 0.57
CA TYR A 91 9.75 -7.33 -0.60
C TYR A 91 10.65 -7.48 -1.83
N MET A 92 11.91 -7.91 -1.69
CA MET A 92 12.80 -8.08 -2.86
C MET A 92 12.55 -9.38 -3.64
N ASN A 93 12.11 -10.45 -2.98
CA ASN A 93 12.01 -11.77 -3.60
C ASN A 93 10.70 -11.98 -4.38
N THR A 94 10.77 -12.80 -5.43
CA THR A 94 9.56 -13.35 -6.08
C THR A 94 8.76 -14.18 -5.06
N LEU A 95 7.45 -13.98 -5.05
CA LEU A 95 6.56 -14.64 -4.12
C LEU A 95 6.19 -16.05 -4.59
N SER A 96 6.32 -17.04 -3.71
CA SER A 96 5.65 -18.34 -3.87
C SER A 96 4.12 -18.17 -3.71
N PRO A 97 3.29 -19.13 -4.13
CA PRO A 97 1.83 -19.02 -4.01
C PRO A 97 1.34 -18.70 -2.57
N ALA A 98 1.95 -19.32 -1.56
CA ALA A 98 1.62 -19.05 -0.16
C ALA A 98 2.00 -17.62 0.27
N ARG A 99 3.19 -17.17 -0.13
CA ARG A 99 3.67 -15.79 0.13
C ARG A 99 2.86 -14.73 -0.61
N LEU A 100 2.39 -15.05 -1.81
CA LEU A 100 1.49 -14.20 -2.60
C LEU A 100 0.11 -14.08 -1.94
N ALA A 101 -0.39 -15.15 -1.32
CA ALA A 101 -1.63 -15.11 -0.55
C ALA A 101 -1.51 -14.16 0.65
N GLU A 102 -0.39 -14.20 1.37
CA GLU A 102 -0.09 -13.28 2.48
C GLU A 102 0.01 -11.83 2.00
N PHE A 103 0.73 -11.58 0.90
CA PHE A 103 0.80 -10.26 0.28
C PHE A 103 -0.59 -9.71 -0.10
N ASN A 104 -1.39 -10.51 -0.80
CA ASN A 104 -2.75 -10.12 -1.18
C ASN A 104 -3.65 -9.88 0.04
N ALA A 105 -3.47 -10.66 1.12
CA ALA A 105 -4.20 -10.46 2.36
C ALA A 105 -3.82 -9.14 3.05
N GLY A 106 -2.53 -8.79 3.07
CA GLY A 106 -2.05 -7.50 3.57
C GLY A 106 -2.55 -6.32 2.74
N HIS A 107 -2.49 -6.45 1.41
CA HIS A 107 -3.03 -5.44 0.49
C HIS A 107 -4.50 -5.14 0.77
N ARG A 108 -5.35 -6.17 0.83
CA ARG A 108 -6.78 -6.04 1.12
C ARG A 108 -7.02 -5.45 2.51
N ALA A 109 -6.33 -5.93 3.53
CA ALA A 109 -6.47 -5.43 4.90
C ALA A 109 -6.15 -3.92 4.98
N GLN A 110 -5.06 -3.49 4.34
CA GLN A 110 -4.67 -2.08 4.38
C GLN A 110 -5.65 -1.18 3.64
N LEU A 111 -6.17 -1.60 2.48
CA LEU A 111 -7.19 -0.80 1.78
C LEU A 111 -8.44 -0.63 2.63
N MET A 112 -8.91 -1.68 3.31
CA MET A 112 -10.03 -1.60 4.24
C MET A 112 -9.74 -0.71 5.46
N ASP A 113 -8.52 -0.77 6.00
CA ASP A 113 -8.11 0.06 7.14
C ASP A 113 -8.04 1.56 6.74
N LEU A 114 -7.53 1.86 5.55
CA LEU A 114 -7.48 3.23 5.01
C LEU A 114 -8.87 3.74 4.62
N GLU A 115 -9.74 2.89 4.07
CA GLU A 115 -11.14 3.22 3.78
C GLU A 115 -11.91 3.58 5.04
N LYS A 116 -11.75 2.81 6.13
CA LYS A 116 -12.35 3.15 7.44
C LYS A 116 -11.85 4.48 7.99
N SER A 117 -10.56 4.76 7.78
CA SER A 117 -9.93 5.99 8.28
C SER A 117 -10.33 7.21 7.44
N VAL A 118 -10.69 6.99 6.16
CA VAL A 118 -11.07 8.04 5.23
C VAL A 118 -12.18 7.54 4.29
N PRO A 119 -13.45 7.55 4.74
CA PRO A 119 -14.57 6.94 4.00
C PRO A 119 -14.74 7.50 2.57
N ASP A 120 -14.48 8.80 2.40
CA ASP A 120 -14.66 9.51 1.12
C ASP A 120 -13.55 9.21 0.09
N LEU A 121 -12.54 8.43 0.45
CA LEU A 121 -11.41 8.13 -0.44
C LEU A 121 -11.61 6.90 -1.30
N LEU A 122 -12.27 5.89 -0.73
CA LEU A 122 -12.42 4.56 -1.31
C LEU A 122 -13.88 4.13 -1.54
N GLY A 123 -14.86 4.96 -1.14
CA GLY A 123 -16.28 4.90 -1.53
C GLY A 123 -16.57 5.48 -2.92
#